data_AF-A0A4Q5T583-F1
#
_entry.id   AF-A0A4Q5T583-F1
#
_cell.length_a   1.000
_cell.length_b   1.000
_cell.length_c   1.000
_cell.angle_alpha   90.00
_cell.angle_beta   90.00
_cell.angle_gamma   90.00
#
_symmetry.space_group_name_H-M   'P 1'
#
loop_
_entity.id
_entity.type
_entity.pdbx_description
1 polymer ?
#
loop_
_entity_poly.entity_id
_entity_poly.type
_entity_poly.pdbx_seq_one_letter_code
_entity_poly.pdbx_strand_id
1 'polypeptide(L)'
;MDDKYFSQTANLVLRTFDINTVLADADNSIGTMSGNGAYLTWKNINLRYLLGDMWDKYEYFNIELLNVGRVAPTNGGLNDDSISMSIWLSGLSFLDECYSVPRKLKTNEACMGLIQLNTNQNTGTSLFGKTPSTAPFRKDKEITDITINLTISAKVNIH
;
A
#
# COMPACT_ATOMS: atom_id res chain seq x y z
N MET A 1 -36.37 14.56 4.06
CA MET A 1 -35.16 14.67 4.90
C MET A 1 -34.01 14.38 3.95
N ASP A 2 -33.21 15.40 3.62
CA ASP A 2 -32.11 15.32 2.66
C ASP A 2 -30.92 14.61 3.34
N ASP A 3 -30.68 13.34 3.00
CA ASP A 3 -29.49 12.55 3.40
C ASP A 3 -28.22 13.06 2.67
N LYS A 4 -27.90 14.34 2.81
CA LYS A 4 -26.88 15.00 1.99
C LYS A 4 -25.44 14.76 2.42
N TYR A 5 -25.15 14.04 3.51
CA TYR A 5 -23.77 14.01 4.05
C TYR A 5 -23.31 12.69 4.68
N PHE A 6 -23.87 11.54 4.33
CA PHE A 6 -23.20 10.28 4.68
C PHE A 6 -22.15 9.93 3.63
N SER A 7 -20.88 10.19 3.97
CA SER A 7 -19.74 9.59 3.26
C SER A 7 -19.78 8.08 3.52
N GLN A 8 -20.10 7.29 2.49
CA GLN A 8 -20.11 5.84 2.58
C GLN A 8 -18.66 5.34 2.47
N THR A 9 -18.28 4.40 3.35
CA THR A 9 -16.91 3.88 3.41
C THR A 9 -16.92 2.35 3.50
N ALA A 10 -15.88 1.73 2.96
CA ALA A 10 -15.58 0.31 3.15
C ALA A 10 -14.14 0.16 3.61
N ASN A 11 -13.88 -0.88 4.40
CA ASN A 11 -12.55 -1.18 4.92
C ASN A 11 -12.04 -2.48 4.30
N LEU A 12 -10.82 -2.43 3.78
CA LEU A 12 -10.10 -3.60 3.29
C LEU A 12 -8.90 -3.85 4.20
N VAL A 13 -8.78 -5.08 4.69
CA VAL A 13 -7.64 -5.51 5.51
C VAL A 13 -6.88 -6.58 4.75
N LEU A 14 -5.63 -6.27 4.41
CA LEU A 14 -4.74 -7.14 3.66
C LEU A 14 -3.70 -7.73 4.62
N ARG A 15 -3.70 -9.06 4.79
CA ARG A 15 -2.78 -9.74 5.70
C ARG A 15 -1.77 -10.56 4.90
N THR A 16 -0.50 -10.38 5.20
CA THR A 16 0.58 -11.18 4.58
C THR A 16 0.56 -12.63 5.07
N PHE A 17 0.05 -12.87 6.29
CA PHE A 17 -0.09 -14.19 6.88
C PHE A 17 -0.98 -15.15 6.06
N ASP A 18 -1.93 -14.60 5.29
CA ASP A 18 -2.79 -15.39 4.40
C ASP A 18 -2.05 -15.86 3.13
N ILE A 19 -0.89 -15.24 2.82
CA ILE A 19 0.00 -15.64 1.71
C ILE A 19 1.09 -16.58 2.23
N ASN A 20 1.83 -16.15 3.24
CA ASN A 20 2.88 -16.95 3.88
C ASN A 20 3.14 -16.45 5.31
N THR A 21 3.50 -17.36 6.20
CA THR A 21 3.74 -17.05 7.62
C THR A 21 5.18 -16.65 7.90
N VAL A 22 6.09 -16.92 6.96
CA VAL A 22 7.51 -16.57 7.02
C VAL A 22 7.90 -15.64 5.89
N LEU A 23 8.90 -14.80 6.11
CA LEU A 23 9.43 -13.89 5.10
C LEU A 23 10.27 -14.66 4.07
N ALA A 24 9.61 -15.21 3.06
CA ALA A 24 10.20 -15.96 1.96
C ALA A 24 9.36 -15.76 0.69
N ASP A 25 9.96 -15.99 -0.48
CA ASP A 25 9.21 -15.96 -1.73
C ASP A 25 8.05 -16.95 -1.65
N ALA A 26 6.86 -16.46 -1.97
CA ALA A 26 5.63 -17.25 -1.93
C ALA A 26 4.70 -16.84 -3.07
N ASP A 27 4.03 -17.84 -3.62
CA ASP A 27 2.99 -17.67 -4.63
C ASP A 27 1.90 -18.71 -4.35
N ASN A 28 0.70 -18.25 -4.04
CA ASN A 28 -0.46 -19.09 -3.82
C ASN A 28 -1.74 -18.47 -4.42
N SER A 29 -2.90 -19.06 -4.12
CA SER A 29 -4.20 -18.59 -4.60
C SER A 29 -4.63 -17.25 -4.00
N ILE A 30 -4.10 -16.87 -2.83
CA ILE A 30 -4.40 -15.62 -2.15
C ILE A 30 -3.51 -14.48 -2.65
N GLY A 31 -2.25 -14.76 -2.97
CA GLY A 31 -1.31 -13.71 -3.32
C GLY A 31 0.10 -14.18 -3.64
N THR A 32 0.96 -13.20 -3.92
CA THR A 32 2.41 -13.38 -4.02
C THR A 32 3.14 -12.48 -3.03
N MET A 33 4.26 -12.96 -2.50
CA MET A 33 5.14 -12.19 -1.64
C MET A 33 6.58 -12.44 -2.06
N SER A 34 7.38 -11.37 -2.16
CA SER A 34 8.83 -11.50 -2.32
C SER A 34 9.51 -11.87 -1.00
N GLY A 35 10.66 -12.54 -1.06
CA GLY A 35 11.40 -13.00 0.12
C GLY A 35 11.93 -11.90 1.03
N ASN A 36 11.89 -10.64 0.60
CA ASN A 36 12.17 -9.47 1.42
C ASN A 36 10.90 -8.72 1.88
N GLY A 37 9.71 -9.15 1.47
CA GLY A 37 8.43 -8.53 1.76
C GLY A 37 8.23 -7.15 1.11
N ALA A 38 9.10 -6.76 0.17
CA ALA A 38 9.01 -5.47 -0.50
C ALA A 38 7.90 -5.45 -1.57
N TYR A 39 7.63 -6.58 -2.21
CA TYR A 39 6.57 -6.73 -3.21
C TYR A 39 5.54 -7.72 -2.70
N LEU A 40 4.32 -7.24 -2.49
CA LEU A 40 3.19 -8.00 -1.96
C LEU A 40 2.00 -7.82 -2.89
N THR A 41 1.44 -8.90 -3.41
CA THR A 41 0.24 -8.86 -4.26
C THR A 41 -0.83 -9.74 -3.63
N TRP A 42 -2.02 -9.18 -3.43
CA TRP A 42 -3.23 -9.95 -3.11
C TRP A 42 -4.04 -10.11 -4.39
N LYS A 43 -4.33 -11.36 -4.74
CA LYS A 43 -4.96 -11.72 -5.99
C LYS A 43 -6.48 -11.76 -5.87
N ASN A 44 -7.15 -11.49 -6.98
CA ASN A 44 -8.59 -11.69 -7.15
C ASN A 44 -9.46 -10.95 -6.11
N ILE A 45 -9.09 -9.71 -5.76
CA ILE A 45 -9.90 -8.87 -4.88
C ILE A 45 -11.16 -8.44 -5.62
N ASN A 46 -12.32 -8.86 -5.12
CA ASN A 46 -13.62 -8.50 -5.66
C ASN A 46 -14.09 -7.16 -5.05
N LEU A 47 -13.89 -6.08 -5.80
CA LEU A 47 -14.27 -4.71 -5.41
C LEU A 47 -15.79 -4.54 -5.31
N ARG A 48 -16.58 -5.24 -6.13
CA ARG A 48 -18.04 -5.18 -6.03
C ARG A 48 -18.54 -5.77 -4.71
N TYR A 49 -17.97 -6.89 -4.29
CA TYR A 49 -18.29 -7.49 -3.00
C TYR A 49 -17.82 -6.61 -1.83
N LEU A 50 -16.63 -6.01 -1.95
CA LEU A 50 -16.06 -5.12 -0.94
C LEU A 50 -16.88 -3.82 -0.76
N LEU A 51 -17.29 -3.20 -1.87
CA LEU A 51 -17.95 -1.90 -1.89
C LEU A 51 -19.47 -2.00 -1.79
N GLY A 52 -20.05 -3.18 -2.10
CA GLY A 52 -21.49 -3.42 -2.07
C GLY A 52 -22.26 -2.43 -2.95
N ASP A 53 -23.32 -1.84 -2.41
CA ASP A 53 -24.16 -0.87 -3.10
C ASP A 53 -23.39 0.36 -3.63
N MET A 54 -22.23 0.68 -3.03
CA MET A 54 -21.38 1.77 -3.53
C MET A 54 -20.84 1.49 -4.93
N TRP A 55 -20.58 0.23 -5.26
CA TRP A 55 -20.07 -0.17 -6.58
C TRP A 55 -21.06 0.18 -7.71
N ASP A 56 -22.34 -0.10 -7.46
CA ASP A 56 -23.41 0.13 -8.42
C ASP A 56 -23.79 1.62 -8.49
N LYS A 57 -23.54 2.39 -7.42
CA LYS A 57 -23.91 3.81 -7.31
C LYS A 57 -22.84 4.78 -7.80
N TYR A 58 -21.56 4.47 -7.63
CA TYR A 58 -20.46 5.40 -7.88
C TYR A 58 -19.51 4.92 -8.99
N GLU A 59 -18.92 5.87 -9.71
CA GLU A 59 -17.93 5.63 -10.76
C GLU A 59 -16.50 5.92 -10.30
N TYR A 60 -16.36 6.73 -9.25
CA TYR A 60 -15.09 7.21 -8.72
C TYR A 60 -15.03 6.95 -7.23
N PHE A 61 -13.87 6.52 -6.78
CA PHE A 61 -13.62 6.16 -5.39
C PHE A 61 -12.31 6.78 -4.93
N ASN A 62 -12.21 6.98 -3.63
CA ASN A 62 -10.98 7.38 -2.95
C ASN A 62 -10.52 6.23 -2.07
N ILE A 63 -9.23 5.88 -2.15
CA ILE A 63 -8.61 4.95 -1.22
C ILE A 63 -7.61 5.69 -0.32
N GLU A 64 -7.57 5.33 0.95
CA GLU A 64 -6.66 5.87 1.94
C GLU A 64 -5.98 4.72 2.68
N LEU A 65 -4.67 4.85 2.93
CA LEU A 65 -3.96 3.94 3.81
C LEU A 65 -4.15 4.35 5.27
N LEU A 66 -4.88 3.53 6.02
CA LEU A 66 -5.20 3.80 7.42
C LEU A 66 -4.09 3.36 8.38
N ASN A 67 -3.58 2.13 8.22
CA ASN A 67 -2.61 1.53 9.12
C ASN A 67 -1.77 0.46 8.40
N VAL A 68 -0.53 0.25 8.84
CA VAL A 68 0.35 -0.84 8.41
C VAL A 68 0.88 -1.54 9.65
N GLY A 69 0.50 -2.80 9.84
CA GLY A 69 1.08 -3.65 10.89
C GLY A 69 2.37 -4.30 10.38
N ARG A 70 3.47 -4.18 11.13
CA ARG A 70 4.73 -4.87 10.86
C ARG A 70 5.24 -5.59 12.10
N VAL A 71 5.68 -6.83 11.93
CA VAL A 71 6.52 -7.52 12.93
C VAL A 71 7.96 -7.05 12.72
N ALA A 72 8.55 -6.43 13.74
CA ALA A 72 9.93 -5.94 13.67
C ALA A 72 10.91 -7.11 13.50
N PRO A 73 11.92 -7.00 12.62
CA PRO A 73 12.98 -7.99 12.56
C PRO A 73 13.72 -8.02 13.90
N THR A 74 13.92 -9.20 14.46
CA THR A 74 14.50 -9.40 15.80
C THR A 74 15.99 -9.05 15.86
N ASN A 75 16.65 -8.83 14.72
CA ASN A 75 18.03 -8.36 14.62
C ASN A 75 18.26 -7.77 13.22
N GLY A 76 18.15 -6.45 13.10
CA GLY A 76 18.61 -5.71 11.94
C GLY A 76 19.58 -4.64 12.42
N GLY A 77 20.87 -4.98 12.47
CA GLY A 77 21.95 -4.03 12.76
C GLY A 77 22.00 -2.98 11.66
N LEU A 78 21.15 -1.96 11.77
CA LEU A 78 21.15 -0.79 10.93
C LEU A 78 22.01 0.25 11.66
N ASN A 79 23.24 0.41 11.20
CA ASN A 79 24.17 1.39 11.76
C ASN A 79 23.63 2.81 11.45
N ASP A 80 23.28 3.58 12.49
CA ASP A 80 23.04 5.04 12.54
C ASP A 80 22.15 5.76 11.49
N ASP A 81 21.62 5.09 10.47
CA ASP A 81 20.82 5.72 9.43
C ASP A 81 19.34 5.37 9.53
N SER A 82 18.50 6.38 9.77
CA SER A 82 17.05 6.26 9.58
C SER A 82 16.75 5.87 8.13
N ILE A 83 16.06 4.74 7.94
CA ILE A 83 15.62 4.28 6.62
C ILE A 83 14.19 4.75 6.40
N SER A 84 13.98 5.51 5.32
CA SER A 84 12.65 5.87 4.86
C SER A 84 12.24 4.96 3.71
N MET A 85 11.07 4.36 3.82
CA MET A 85 10.46 3.54 2.77
C MET A 85 9.16 4.19 2.32
N SER A 86 8.99 4.33 1.01
CA SER A 86 7.72 4.76 0.43
C SER A 86 6.83 3.55 0.14
N ILE A 87 5.53 3.70 0.37
CA ILE A 87 4.51 2.68 0.09
C ILE A 87 3.81 3.07 -1.19
N TRP A 88 3.90 2.22 -2.19
CA TRP A 88 3.24 2.39 -3.48
C TRP A 88 2.19 1.32 -3.68
N LEU A 89 0.99 1.73 -4.10
CA LEU A 89 -0.14 0.86 -4.37
C LEU A 89 -0.40 0.82 -5.87
N SER A 90 -0.66 -0.37 -6.41
CA SER A 90 -1.01 -0.57 -7.82
C SER A 90 -2.11 -1.62 -7.98
N GLY A 91 -2.69 -1.67 -9.19
CA GLY A 91 -3.79 -2.59 -9.52
C GLY A 91 -5.19 -1.95 -9.60
N LEU A 92 -5.31 -0.68 -9.22
CA LEU A 92 -6.51 0.13 -9.48
C LEU A 92 -6.26 1.08 -10.66
N SER A 93 -7.32 1.61 -11.27
CA SER A 93 -7.22 2.62 -12.32
C SER A 93 -7.12 4.01 -11.68
N PHE A 94 -5.93 4.35 -11.16
CA PHE A 94 -5.72 5.64 -10.51
C PHE A 94 -5.89 6.81 -11.49
N LEU A 95 -6.55 7.87 -11.04
CA LEU A 95 -6.72 9.08 -11.87
C LEU A 95 -5.44 9.92 -11.90
N ASP A 96 -4.72 9.92 -10.78
CA ASP A 96 -3.48 10.67 -10.59
C ASP A 96 -2.28 9.71 -10.62
N GLU A 97 -1.88 9.36 -11.85
CA GLU A 97 -0.68 8.56 -12.07
C GLU A 97 0.58 9.34 -11.72
N CYS A 98 1.47 8.74 -10.93
CA CYS A 98 2.79 9.30 -10.67
C CYS A 98 3.70 9.13 -11.89
N TYR A 99 4.55 10.12 -12.17
CA TYR A 99 5.57 10.00 -13.21
C TYR A 99 6.87 9.43 -12.64
N SER A 100 7.30 8.29 -13.15
CA SER A 100 8.59 7.69 -12.78
C SER A 100 9.70 8.28 -13.65
N VAL A 101 10.54 9.15 -13.05
CA VAL A 101 11.69 9.74 -13.75
C VAL A 101 12.67 8.68 -14.30
N PRO A 102 13.06 7.64 -13.53
CA PRO A 102 13.97 6.61 -14.05
C PRO A 102 13.38 5.83 -15.22
N ARG A 103 12.08 5.54 -15.19
CA ARG A 103 11.39 4.78 -16.24
C ARG A 103 10.88 5.66 -17.38
N LYS A 104 10.92 6.99 -17.21
CA LYS A 104 10.41 8.02 -18.13
C LYS A 104 8.95 7.81 -18.56
N LEU A 105 8.13 7.23 -17.68
CA LEU A 105 6.75 6.87 -17.97
C LEU A 105 5.85 7.12 -16.76
N LYS A 106 4.56 7.33 -17.03
CA LYS A 106 3.54 7.34 -15.99
C LYS A 106 3.35 5.92 -15.49
N THR A 107 3.43 5.76 -14.18
CA THR A 107 3.15 4.50 -13.50
C THR A 107 1.72 4.56 -13.01
N ASN A 108 0.90 3.56 -13.35
CA ASN A 108 -0.43 3.40 -12.77
C ASN A 108 -0.31 2.88 -11.32
N GLU A 109 0.34 3.69 -10.49
CA GLU A 109 0.70 3.43 -9.11
C GLU A 109 0.49 4.74 -8.32
N ALA A 110 -0.07 4.61 -7.12
CA ALA A 110 -0.29 5.73 -6.21
C ALA A 110 0.63 5.62 -4.99
N CYS A 111 1.26 6.73 -4.61
CA CYS A 111 2.02 6.81 -3.36
C CYS A 111 1.04 6.95 -2.19
N MET A 112 0.98 5.94 -1.32
CA MET A 112 0.05 5.88 -0.20
C MET A 112 0.65 6.40 1.10
N GLY A 113 1.97 6.60 1.16
CA GLY A 113 2.64 7.18 2.31
C GLY A 113 4.10 6.76 2.45
N LEU A 114 4.64 7.03 3.63
CA LEU A 114 6.04 6.78 3.98
C LEU A 114 6.13 6.13 5.36
N ILE A 115 7.02 5.16 5.49
CA ILE A 115 7.41 4.50 6.73
C ILE A 115 8.83 4.96 7.05
N GLN A 116 9.02 5.59 8.20
CA GLN A 116 10.36 5.86 8.73
C GLN A 116 10.72 4.80 9.77
N LEU A 117 11.78 4.06 9.50
CA LEU A 117 12.37 3.10 10.42
C LEU A 117 13.49 3.80 11.20
N ASN A 118 13.32 3.90 12.52
CA ASN A 118 14.35 4.39 13.42
C ASN A 118 15.20 3.20 13.91
N THR A 119 16.52 3.35 13.84
CA THR A 119 17.50 2.28 14.09
C THR A 119 17.77 1.99 15.57
N ASN A 120 17.34 2.86 16.48
CA ASN A 120 17.65 2.80 17.92
C ASN A 120 16.54 2.23 18.80
N GLN A 121 15.54 1.55 18.24
CA GLN A 121 14.44 0.96 19.01
C GLN A 121 14.45 -0.56 18.84
N ASN A 122 14.87 -1.27 19.89
CA ASN A 122 14.72 -2.74 20.02
C ASN A 122 13.25 -3.21 20.04
N THR A 123 12.30 -2.29 19.89
CA THR A 123 10.87 -2.52 19.85
C THR A 123 10.27 -1.67 18.74
N GLY A 124 9.76 -2.34 17.71
CA GLY A 124 9.26 -1.74 16.48
C GLY A 124 8.14 -0.72 16.69
N THR A 125 8.51 0.54 16.75
CA THR A 125 7.60 1.67 16.53
C THR A 125 8.11 2.45 15.33
N SER A 126 7.49 2.24 14.17
CA SER A 126 7.66 3.13 13.03
C SER A 126 6.83 4.39 13.28
N LEU A 127 7.48 5.55 13.25
CA LEU A 127 6.77 6.83 13.27
C LEU A 127 6.13 7.02 11.89
N PHE A 128 4.80 6.95 11.83
CA PHE A 128 4.06 7.33 10.64
C PHE A 128 4.07 8.85 10.54
N GLY A 129 4.90 9.40 9.65
CA GLY A 129 4.71 10.76 9.16
C GLY A 129 3.50 10.79 8.24
N LYS A 130 2.28 10.62 8.79
CA LYS A 130 1.04 10.62 8.00
C LYS A 130 0.68 12.06 7.64
N THR A 131 0.79 12.40 6.36
CA THR A 131 -0.32 13.11 5.71
C THR A 131 -1.21 12.01 5.11
N PRO A 132 -2.54 12.00 5.34
CA PRO A 132 -3.44 11.09 4.64
C PRO A 132 -3.21 11.26 3.14
N SER A 133 -2.57 10.27 2.51
CA SER A 133 -2.48 10.23 1.06
C SER A 133 -3.71 9.50 0.57
N THR A 134 -4.66 10.27 0.09
CA THR A 134 -5.85 9.76 -0.58
C THR A 134 -5.53 9.66 -2.06
N ALA A 135 -5.75 8.49 -2.65
CA ALA A 135 -5.57 8.29 -4.07
C ALA A 135 -6.94 8.07 -4.73
N PRO A 136 -7.38 8.94 -5.64
CA PRO A 136 -8.60 8.73 -6.40
C PRO A 136 -8.38 7.68 -7.49
N PHE A 137 -9.34 6.78 -7.66
CA PHE A 137 -9.36 5.80 -8.74
C PHE A 137 -10.73 5.71 -9.39
N ARG A 138 -10.75 5.39 -10.69
CA ARG A 138 -11.97 5.10 -11.43
C ARG A 138 -12.34 3.64 -11.27
N LYS A 139 -13.64 3.37 -11.24
CA LYS A 139 -14.17 2.04 -11.52
C LYS A 139 -13.67 1.55 -12.88
N ASP A 140 -13.19 0.31 -12.92
CA ASP A 140 -12.68 -0.31 -14.16
C ASP A 140 -13.06 -1.80 -14.19
N LYS A 141 -12.59 -2.57 -13.21
CA LYS A 141 -12.80 -4.02 -13.13
C LYS A 141 -13.36 -4.43 -11.78
N GLU A 142 -14.31 -5.36 -11.77
CA GLU A 142 -14.88 -5.90 -10.54
C GLU A 142 -13.87 -6.72 -9.74
N ILE A 143 -13.02 -7.48 -10.44
CA ILE A 143 -11.96 -8.30 -9.85
C ILE A 143 -10.62 -7.71 -10.27
N THR A 144 -9.76 -7.44 -9.29
CA THR A 144 -8.42 -6.94 -9.54
C THR A 144 -7.41 -7.50 -8.55
N ASP A 145 -6.14 -7.48 -8.94
CA ASP A 145 -5.03 -7.76 -8.05
C ASP A 145 -4.58 -6.45 -7.43
N ILE A 146 -4.35 -6.43 -6.12
CA ILE A 146 -3.83 -5.26 -5.41
C ILE A 146 -2.38 -5.53 -5.04
N THR A 147 -1.47 -4.68 -5.50
CA THR A 147 -0.04 -4.81 -5.20
C THR A 147 0.45 -3.65 -4.36
N ILE A 148 1.18 -3.96 -3.29
CA ILE A 148 1.97 -3.02 -2.50
C ILE A 148 3.44 -3.22 -2.84
N ASN A 149 4.09 -2.14 -3.22
CA ASN A 149 5.53 -2.06 -3.40
C ASN A 149 6.14 -1.12 -2.35
N LEU A 150 7.08 -1.63 -1.56
CA LEU A 150 7.87 -0.88 -0.60
C LEU A 150 9.21 -0.51 -1.24
N THR A 151 9.42 0.77 -1.49
CA THR A 151 10.66 1.27 -2.09
C THR A 151 11.48 2.04 -1.06
N ILE A 152 12.73 1.65 -0.86
CA ILE A 152 13.68 2.38 -0.02
C ILE A 152 14.04 3.69 -0.71
N SER A 153 13.83 4.80 -0.01
CA SER A 153 14.35 6.11 -0.42
C SER A 153 15.74 6.26 0.19
N ALA A 154 16.78 6.10 -0.62
CA ALA A 154 18.15 6.38 -0.18
C ALA A 154 18.33 7.90 0.05
N LYS A 155 19.16 8.27 1.04
CA LYS A 155 19.62 9.66 1.20
C LYS A 155 20.32 10.10 -0.09
N VAL A 156 19.84 11.18 -0.72
CA VAL A 156 20.63 11.92 -1.69
C VAL A 156 21.54 12.85 -0.90
N ASN A 157 22.83 12.53 -0.82
CA ASN A 157 23.83 13.44 -0.28
C ASN A 157 24.09 14.55 -1.29
N ILE A 158 23.33 15.64 -1.21
CA ILE A 158 23.62 16.85 -1.98
C ILE A 158 24.87 17.48 -1.34
N HIS A 159 26.00 17.45 -2.06
CA HIS A 159 27.23 18.14 -1.69
C HIS A 159 27.21 19.56 -2.26
#